data_AF-A0AAW5II04-F1
#
_entry.id   AF-A0AAW5II04-F1
#
_cell.length_a   1.000
_cell.length_b   1.000
_cell.length_c   1.000
_cell.angle_alpha   90.00
_cell.angle_beta   90.00
_cell.angle_gamma   90.00
#
_symmetry.space_group_name_H-M   'P 1'
#
loop_
_entity.id
_entity.type
_entity.pdbx_description
1 polymer ?
#
loop_
_entity_poly.entity_id
_entity_poly.type
_entity_poly.pdbx_seq_one_letter_code
_entity_poly.pdbx_strand_id
1 'polypeptide(L)'
;MKIIQYLFNEPRTAHISFEGYDNISYQFDVASHSTKLVHKEDGNNFRAIGIMNTDEKTVPALQKHQKANIRIVISNKTLWQQVFG
;
A
#
# COMPACT_ATOMS: atom_id res chain seq x y z
N MET A 1 19.36 -12.43 20.92
CA MET A 1 17.99 -11.89 20.84
C MET A 1 17.73 -11.44 19.40
N LYS A 2 16.79 -12.05 18.69
CA LYS A 2 16.47 -11.69 17.29
C LYS A 2 15.21 -10.83 17.30
N ILE A 3 15.34 -9.55 16.95
CA ILE A 3 14.20 -8.64 16.84
C ILE A 3 13.54 -8.92 15.48
N ILE A 4 12.30 -9.40 15.49
CA ILE A 4 11.50 -9.54 14.27
C ILE A 4 10.48 -8.40 14.26
N GLN A 5 10.62 -7.48 13.30
CA GLN A 5 9.67 -6.39 13.09
C GLN A 5 8.58 -6.90 12.13
N TYR A 6 7.38 -7.11 12.67
CA TYR A 6 6.20 -7.43 11.88
C TYR A 6 5.43 -6.16 11.54
N LEU A 7 4.93 -6.08 10.30
CA LEU A 7 3.99 -5.06 9.86
C LEU A 7 2.56 -5.37 10.39
N PHE A 8 1.59 -4.51 10.09
CA PHE A 8 0.16 -4.73 10.34
C PHE A 8 -0.34 -6.08 9.78
N ASN A 9 -1.31 -6.71 10.45
CA ASN A 9 -1.95 -7.97 9.99
C ASN A 9 -3.43 -7.80 9.59
N GLU A 10 -4.00 -6.63 9.88
CA GLU A 10 -5.37 -6.30 9.53
C GLU A 10 -5.47 -5.85 8.06
N PRO A 11 -6.63 -6.03 7.40
CA PRO A 11 -6.89 -5.47 6.07
C PRO A 11 -6.61 -3.96 6.01
N ARG A 12 -6.11 -3.51 4.87
CA ARG A 12 -5.85 -2.09 4.61
C ARG A 12 -6.45 -1.68 3.29
N THR A 13 -6.91 -0.44 3.25
CA THR A 13 -7.27 0.22 2.01
C THR A 13 -6.15 1.15 1.58
N ALA A 14 -6.06 1.33 0.27
CA ALA A 14 -5.15 2.25 -0.36
C ALA A 14 -5.94 3.23 -1.21
N HIS A 15 -5.41 4.44 -1.32
CA HIS A 15 -5.92 5.47 -2.19
C HIS A 15 -4.97 5.61 -3.37
N ILE A 16 -5.52 5.66 -4.58
CA ILE A 16 -4.74 5.88 -5.81
C ILE A 16 -5.34 7.01 -6.63
N SER A 17 -4.48 7.83 -7.19
CA SER A 17 -4.80 8.80 -8.21
C SER A 17 -3.89 8.60 -9.41
N PHE A 18 -4.34 9.04 -10.57
CA PHE A 18 -3.61 8.88 -11.83
C PHE A 18 -3.29 10.26 -12.39
N GLU A 19 -2.13 10.39 -13.03
CA GLU A 19 -1.79 11.63 -13.73
C GLU A 19 -2.82 11.95 -14.82
N GLY A 20 -3.16 13.22 -15.00
CA GLY A 20 -4.18 13.65 -15.96
C GLY A 20 -5.63 13.53 -15.47
N TYR A 21 -5.86 12.95 -14.28
CA TYR A 21 -7.17 12.93 -13.62
C TYR A 21 -7.11 13.72 -12.31
N ASP A 22 -7.21 15.05 -12.43
CA ASP A 22 -7.10 15.96 -11.27
C ASP A 22 -8.27 15.74 -10.29
N ASN A 23 -7.94 15.70 -9.00
CA ASN A 23 -8.84 15.56 -7.85
C ASN A 23 -9.66 14.25 -7.76
N ILE A 24 -9.38 13.24 -8.58
CA ILE A 24 -10.04 11.94 -8.44
C ILE A 24 -9.11 10.95 -7.74
N SER A 25 -9.61 10.36 -6.64
CA SER A 25 -8.92 9.30 -5.92
C SER A 25 -9.83 8.12 -5.72
N TYR A 26 -9.32 6.94 -6.04
CA TYR A 26 -10.02 5.67 -5.90
C TYR A 26 -9.52 4.93 -4.68
N GLN A 27 -10.45 4.38 -3.92
CA GLN A 27 -10.13 3.48 -2.82
C GLN A 27 -10.14 2.03 -3.32
N PHE A 28 -9.15 1.25 -2.92
CA PHE A 28 -9.08 -0.18 -3.21
C PHE A 28 -8.47 -0.94 -2.03
N ASP A 29 -8.79 -2.22 -1.93
CA ASP A 29 -8.24 -3.09 -0.91
C ASP A 29 -6.81 -3.52 -1.24
N VAL A 30 -5.94 -3.51 -0.24
CA VAL A 30 -4.61 -4.12 -0.31
C VAL A 30 -4.80 -5.64 -0.19
N ALA A 31 -4.62 -6.34 -1.29
CA ALA A 31 -4.81 -7.79 -1.37
C ALA A 31 -3.78 -8.57 -0.55
N SER A 32 -2.53 -8.10 -0.52
CA SER A 32 -1.48 -8.69 0.32
C SER A 32 -0.31 -7.74 0.55
N HIS A 33 0.51 -8.05 1.54
CA HIS A 33 1.77 -7.35 1.82
C HIS A 33 2.81 -8.31 2.39
N SER A 34 4.08 -7.93 2.23
CA SER A 34 5.18 -8.68 2.86
C SER A 34 5.20 -8.41 4.36
N THR A 35 5.36 -9.48 5.13
CA THR A 35 5.57 -9.40 6.59
C THR A 35 7.00 -8.99 6.96
N LYS A 36 7.93 -9.00 6.00
CA LYS A 36 9.32 -8.59 6.19
C LYS A 36 9.54 -7.18 5.66
N LEU A 37 10.21 -6.37 6.47
CA LEU A 37 10.65 -5.04 6.06
C LEU A 37 11.92 -5.12 5.22
N VAL A 38 12.03 -4.22 4.25
CA VAL A 38 13.22 -3.97 3.43
C VAL A 38 13.88 -2.72 3.97
N HIS A 39 15.09 -2.85 4.50
CA HIS A 39 15.85 -1.72 5.01
C HIS A 39 16.54 -0.98 3.86
N LYS A 40 16.40 0.34 3.82
CA LYS A 40 17.06 1.25 2.89
C LYS A 40 17.57 2.46 3.67
N GLU A 41 18.42 3.27 3.04
CA GLU A 41 18.97 4.49 3.64
C GLU A 41 17.88 5.48 4.09
N ASP A 42 16.72 5.48 3.44
CA ASP A 42 15.56 6.32 3.75
C ASP A 42 14.60 5.74 4.80
N GLY A 43 14.89 4.54 5.32
CA GLY A 43 14.15 3.88 6.37
C GLY A 43 13.64 2.47 6.02
N ASN A 44 12.66 2.01 6.79
CA ASN A 44 12.08 0.69 6.63
C ASN A 44 10.91 0.73 5.65
N ASN A 45 11.05 -0.03 4.57
CA ASN A 45 10.07 -0.15 3.49
C ASN A 45 9.39 -1.52 3.54
N PHE A 46 8.23 -1.66 2.90
CA PHE A 46 7.60 -2.97 2.70
C PHE A 46 6.96 -3.04 1.31
N ARG A 47 6.72 -4.26 0.82
CA ARG A 47 6.05 -4.49 -0.45
C ARG A 47 4.56 -4.79 -0.20
N ALA A 48 3.68 -4.14 -0.95
CA ALA A 48 2.25 -4.41 -0.97
C ALA A 48 1.78 -4.71 -2.40
N ILE A 49 0.71 -5.50 -2.51
CA ILE A 49 -0.01 -5.78 -3.75
C ILE A 49 -1.45 -5.36 -3.53
N GLY A 50 -1.93 -4.46 -4.38
CA GLY A 50 -3.33 -4.13 -4.50
C GLY A 50 -3.88 -4.61 -5.84
N ILE A 51 -5.16 -4.96 -5.85
CA ILE A 51 -5.88 -5.30 -7.08
C ILE A 51 -6.96 -4.25 -7.27
N MET A 52 -6.91 -3.57 -8.41
CA MET A 52 -7.95 -2.63 -8.83
C MET A 52 -8.65 -3.21 -10.05
N ASN A 53 -9.96 -3.37 -9.94
CA ASN A 53 -10.81 -3.70 -11.07
C ASN A 53 -11.33 -2.40 -11.67
N THR A 54 -11.05 -2.16 -12.94
CA THR A 54 -11.60 -1.04 -13.69
C THR A 54 -12.81 -1.55 -14.48
N ASP A 55 -13.99 -0.98 -14.25
CA ASP A 55 -15.22 -1.33 -14.99
C ASP A 55 -15.62 -0.26 -16.02
N GLU A 56 -14.70 0.67 -16.33
CA GLU A 56 -14.87 1.87 -17.18
C GLU A 56 -15.97 2.85 -16.73
N LYS A 57 -16.86 2.45 -15.83
CA LYS A 57 -17.94 3.26 -15.26
C LYS A 57 -17.49 4.04 -14.03
N THR A 58 -16.66 3.42 -13.20
CA THR A 58 -16.18 4.03 -11.94
C THR A 58 -14.75 4.53 -12.06
N VAL A 59 -13.89 3.79 -12.77
CA VAL A 59 -12.49 4.17 -13.02
C VAL A 59 -12.30 4.35 -14.53
N PRO A 60 -11.76 5.49 -14.99
CA PRO A 60 -11.57 5.74 -16.40
C PRO A 60 -10.55 4.76 -17.00
N ALA A 61 -10.63 4.55 -18.32
CA ALA A 61 -9.69 3.70 -19.04
C ALA A 61 -8.25 4.18 -18.81
N LEU A 62 -7.46 3.37 -18.11
CA LEU A 62 -6.07 3.66 -17.78
C LEU A 62 -5.18 3.40 -19.00
N GLN A 63 -4.29 4.35 -19.28
CA GLN A 63 -3.31 4.17 -20.34
C GLN A 63 -2.15 3.30 -19.87
N LYS A 64 -1.58 2.52 -20.78
CA LYS A 64 -0.39 1.71 -20.46
C LYS A 64 0.74 2.66 -20.03
N HIS A 65 1.37 2.36 -18.89
CA HIS A 65 2.43 3.16 -18.27
C HIS A 65 2.00 4.51 -17.69
N GLN A 66 0.70 4.78 -17.59
CA GLN A 66 0.21 5.97 -16.90
C GLN A 66 0.71 5.98 -15.44
N LYS A 67 1.27 7.10 -15.02
CA LYS A 67 1.74 7.26 -13.65
C LYS A 67 0.58 7.22 -12.68
N ALA A 68 0.77 6.46 -11.61
CA ALA A 68 -0.14 6.41 -10.48
C ALA A 68 0.56 6.88 -9.20
N ASN A 69 -0.18 7.62 -8.37
CA ASN A 69 0.24 7.99 -7.02
C ASN A 69 -0.58 7.15 -6.05
N ILE A 70 0.09 6.39 -5.18
CA ILE A 70 -0.56 5.48 -4.23
C ILE A 70 -0.25 5.93 -2.80
N ARG A 71 -1.28 5.97 -1.95
CA ARG A 71 -1.17 6.25 -0.53
C ARG A 71 -1.85 5.14 0.27
N ILE A 72 -1.06 4.48 1.12
CA ILE A 72 -1.55 3.54 2.14
C ILE A 72 -1.41 4.23 3.49
N VAL A 73 -2.49 4.34 4.25
CA VAL A 73 -2.46 4.90 5.60
C VAL A 73 -2.35 3.77 6.61
N ILE A 74 -1.33 3.82 7.46
CA ILE A 74 -1.05 2.80 8.46
C ILE A 74 -1.08 3.45 9.84
N SER A 75 -1.81 2.84 10.77
CA SER A 75 -1.79 3.26 12.17
C SER A 75 -0.41 2.97 12.77
N ASN A 76 0.16 3.96 13.47
CA ASN A 76 1.43 3.83 14.19
C ASN A 76 1.43 2.69 15.22
N LYS A 77 0.27 2.30 15.75
CA LYS A 77 0.11 1.14 16.64
C LYS A 77 0.46 -0.19 15.97
N THR A 78 0.42 -0.25 14.63
CA THR A 78 0.60 -1.48 13.85
C THR A 78 1.96 -1.56 13.15
N LEU A 79 2.79 -0.52 13.23
CA LEU A 79 4.16 -0.51 12.70
C LEU A 79 5.18 -1.16 13.64
N TRP A 80 4.79 -1.40 14.90
CA TRP A 80 5.69 -1.84 15.96
C TRP A 80 5.12 -3.05 16.72
N GLN A 81 4.78 -4.12 16.01
CA GLN A 81 4.61 -5.43 16.68
C GLN A 81 6.01 -6.01 16.93
N GLN A 82 6.68 -5.48 17.94
CA GLN A 82 7.92 -6.06 18.46
C GLN A 82 7.56 -7.31 19.24
N VAL A 83 7.86 -8.47 18.68
CA VAL A 83 7.68 -9.76 19.34
C VAL A 83 9.04 -10.21 19.86
N PHE A 84 9.17 -10.39 21.17
CA PHE A 84 10.33 -11.01 21.78
C PHE A 84 10.16 -12.54 21.69
N GLY A 85 11.21 -13.24 21.28
CA GLY A 85 11.30 -14.71 21.25
C GLY A 85 12.61 -15.19 21.81
#